data_AF-A0A820HTN1-F1
#
_entry.id   AF-A0A820HTN1-F1
#
_cell.length_a   1.000
_cell.length_b   1.000
_cell.length_c   1.000
_cell.angle_alpha   90.00
_cell.angle_beta   90.00
_cell.angle_gamma   90.00
#
_symmetry.space_group_name_H-M   'P 1'
#
loop_
_entity.id
_entity.type
_entity.pdbx_description
1 polymer ?
#
loop_
_entity_poly.entity_id
_entity_poly.type
_entity_poly.pdbx_seq_one_letter_code
_entity_poly.pdbx_strand_id
1 'polypeptide(L)'
;MQMVAFTEKSCQRTSRIFGTHGELTWEGEDTLIHYDFLTQKRTVYEETDLSAAGIMSGHGGADFFAMDSFIRALSLNKPELIGTGPEDSLISHIMAFAAEPARK
;
A
#
# COMPACT_ATOMS: atom_id res chain seq x y z
N MET A 1 0.53 12.38 -5.25
CA MET A 1 0.87 13.20 -4.07
C MET A 1 -0.43 13.80 -3.56
N GLN A 2 -0.89 13.43 -2.36
CA GLN A 2 -2.08 14.05 -1.78
C GLN A 2 -1.74 15.49 -1.39
N MET A 3 -2.56 16.46 -1.81
CA MET A 3 -2.43 17.85 -1.36
C MET A 3 -3.20 17.99 -0.04
N VAL A 4 -2.51 17.75 1.07
CA VAL A 4 -3.02 17.97 2.43
C VAL A 4 -2.21 19.09 3.07
N ALA A 5 -2.89 20.04 3.73
CA ALA A 5 -2.29 21.16 4.44
C ALA A 5 -2.90 21.29 5.84
N PHE A 6 -2.15 21.86 6.78
CA PHE A 6 -2.57 22.06 8.17
C PHE A 6 -2.96 20.75 8.91
N THR A 7 -2.36 19.62 8.53
CA THR A 7 -2.59 18.31 9.17
C THR A 7 -1.47 17.98 10.15
N GLU A 8 -1.81 17.32 11.26
CA GLU A 8 -0.86 16.86 12.28
C GLU A 8 0.15 15.85 11.71
N LYS A 9 -0.35 14.85 10.99
CA LYS A 9 0.45 13.88 10.25
C LYS A 9 0.77 14.45 8.87
N SER A 10 2.06 14.50 8.52
CA SER A 10 2.54 14.96 7.20
C SER A 10 3.24 13.81 6.47
N CYS A 11 2.96 13.66 5.18
CA CYS A 11 3.53 12.61 4.33
C CYS A 11 3.30 11.15 4.80
N GLN A 12 2.40 10.92 5.76
CA GLN A 12 2.07 9.58 6.23
C GLN A 12 0.88 9.03 5.44
N ARG A 13 1.08 7.87 4.80
CA ARG A 13 -0.01 7.16 4.12
C ARG A 13 -0.87 6.48 5.18
N THR A 14 -2.19 6.58 5.03
CA THR A 14 -3.14 5.87 5.89
C THR A 14 -4.12 5.10 5.02
N SER A 15 -4.54 3.94 5.50
CA SER A 15 -5.48 3.05 4.80
C SER A 15 -6.48 2.51 5.81
N ARG A 16 -7.76 2.54 5.45
CA ARG A 16 -8.83 1.91 6.23
C ARG A 16 -9.75 1.14 5.32
N ILE A 17 -9.96 -0.13 5.64
CA ILE A 17 -10.80 -1.05 4.86
C ILE A 17 -11.90 -1.55 5.78
N PHE A 18 -13.15 -1.37 5.35
CA PHE A 18 -14.32 -1.82 6.10
C PHE A 18 -14.89 -3.07 5.42
N GLY A 19 -15.03 -4.14 6.20
CA GLY A 19 -15.69 -5.37 5.80
C GLY A 19 -17.01 -5.56 6.56
N THR A 20 -17.71 -6.64 6.24
CA THR A 20 -18.97 -7.00 6.90
C THR A 20 -18.78 -7.50 8.34
N HIS A 21 -17.57 -7.95 8.69
CA HIS A 21 -17.28 -8.57 9.99
C HIS A 21 -16.19 -7.84 10.79
N GLY A 22 -15.63 -6.76 10.24
CA GLY A 22 -14.56 -6.04 10.88
C GLY A 22 -14.02 -4.90 10.03
N GLU A 23 -13.04 -4.21 10.59
CA GLU A 23 -12.28 -3.18 9.89
C GLU A 23 -10.78 -3.38 10.05
N LEU A 24 -10.04 -3.05 8.99
CA LEU A 24 -8.59 -2.99 8.99
C LEU A 24 -8.18 -1.51 8.96
N THR A 25 -7.27 -1.14 9.84
CA THR A 25 -6.70 0.22 9.89
C THR A 25 -5.17 0.10 9.87
N TRP A 26 -4.55 0.88 8.99
CA TRP A 26 -3.11 1.04 8.89
C TRP A 26 -2.81 2.53 8.82
N GLU A 27 -2.04 3.03 9.79
CA GLU A 27 -1.72 4.46 9.92
C GLU A 27 -0.26 4.76 9.64
N GLY A 28 0.31 4.23 8.55
CA GLY A 28 1.62 4.63 8.06
C GLY A 28 2.78 4.34 9.00
N GLU A 29 2.64 3.26 9.76
CA GLU A 29 3.59 2.69 10.71
C GLU A 29 3.65 1.17 10.51
N ASP A 30 4.52 0.52 11.28
CA ASP A 30 4.79 -0.91 11.31
C ASP A 30 3.63 -1.76 11.84
N THR A 31 2.40 -1.22 11.95
CA THR A 31 1.27 -1.91 12.58
C THR A 31 0.00 -1.88 11.75
N LEU A 32 -0.56 -3.08 11.56
CA LEU A 32 -1.91 -3.28 11.03
C LEU A 32 -2.84 -3.65 12.18
N ILE A 33 -3.94 -2.91 12.33
CA ILE A 33 -4.95 -3.17 13.36
C ILE A 33 -6.18 -3.77 12.69
N HIS A 34 -6.58 -4.95 13.16
CA HIS A 34 -7.86 -5.57 12.83
C HIS A 34 -8.82 -5.46 14.00
N TYR A 35 -9.98 -4.87 13.79
CA TYR A 35 -11.08 -4.87 14.77
C TYR A 35 -12.21 -5.77 14.30
N ASP A 36 -12.46 -6.84 15.04
CA ASP A 36 -13.51 -7.83 14.76
C ASP A 36 -14.82 -7.40 15.45
N PHE A 37 -15.89 -7.26 14.69
CA PHE A 37 -17.17 -6.74 15.19
C PHE A 37 -17.92 -7.74 16.07
N LEU A 38 -17.77 -9.04 15.82
CA LEU A 38 -18.48 -10.09 16.56
C LEU A 38 -17.92 -10.27 17.96
N THR A 39 -16.60 -10.23 18.07
CA THR A 39 -15.87 -10.44 19.32
C THR A 39 -15.52 -9.12 20.02
N GLN A 40 -15.61 -7.99 19.31
CA GLN A 40 -15.19 -6.66 19.74
C GLN A 40 -13.72 -6.61 20.16
N LYS A 41 -12.89 -7.50 19.59
CA LYS A 41 -11.46 -7.58 19.88
C LYS A 41 -10.64 -6.86 18.83
N ARG A 42 -9.53 -6.28 19.27
CA ARG A 42 -8.47 -5.74 18.40
C ARG A 42 -7.32 -6.74 18.34
N THR A 43 -6.88 -7.04 17.13
CA THR A 43 -5.64 -7.78 16.88
C THR A 43 -4.67 -6.83 16.20
N VAL A 44 -3.47 -6.73 16.76
CA VAL A 44 -2.38 -5.94 16.20
C VAL A 44 -1.41 -6.89 15.53
N TYR A 45 -1.08 -6.61 14.27
CA TYR A 45 -0.05 -7.29 13.51
C TYR A 45 1.10 -6.31 13.33
N GLU A 46 2.24 -6.65 13.93
CA GLU A 46 3.51 -5.91 13.78
C GLU A 46 4.19 -6.31 12.46
N GLU A 47 4.90 -5.36 11.83
CA GLU A 47 5.54 -5.55 10.54
C GLU A 47 6.63 -6.60 10.55
N THR A 48 6.89 -7.10 9.35
CA THR A 48 7.93 -8.08 9.05
C THR A 48 9.24 -7.34 8.82
N ASP A 49 10.35 -7.93 9.27
CA ASP A 49 11.70 -7.38 9.14
C ASP A 49 12.01 -6.87 7.71
N LEU A 50 12.12 -5.54 7.57
CA LEU A 50 12.47 -4.85 6.33
C LEU A 50 14.00 -4.71 6.14
N SER A 51 14.82 -5.38 6.95
CA SER A 51 16.29 -5.31 6.89
C SER A 51 16.86 -5.58 5.50
N ALA A 52 16.19 -6.42 4.71
CA ALA A 52 16.56 -6.72 3.33
C ALA A 52 16.59 -5.49 2.40
N ALA A 53 15.77 -4.47 2.66
CA ALA A 53 15.71 -3.28 1.81
C ALA A 53 16.96 -2.38 1.94
N GLY A 54 17.61 -2.37 3.11
CA GLY A 54 18.86 -1.63 3.34
C GLY A 54 18.83 -0.17 2.85
N ILE A 55 19.77 0.17 1.95
CA ILE A 55 19.90 1.53 1.35
C ILE A 55 18.72 1.86 0.41
N MET A 56 17.97 0.86 -0.05
CA MET A 56 16.75 1.00 -0.85
C MET A 56 15.47 1.02 0.02
N SER A 57 15.56 1.46 1.28
CA SER A 57 14.41 1.63 2.18
C SER A 57 13.46 2.79 1.79
N GLY A 58 13.71 3.46 0.66
CA GLY A 58 12.80 4.43 0.07
C GLY A 58 11.35 3.90 -0.01
N HIS A 59 10.40 4.77 0.34
CA HIS A 59 8.97 4.41 0.43
C HIS A 59 8.66 3.22 1.36
N GLY A 60 9.43 3.01 2.43
CA GLY A 60 9.23 1.90 3.37
C GLY A 60 9.69 0.55 2.81
N GLY A 61 10.68 0.54 1.91
CA GLY A 61 11.21 -0.68 1.27
C GLY A 61 10.40 -1.17 0.07
N ALA A 62 9.28 -0.53 -0.26
CA ALA A 62 8.46 -0.89 -1.41
C ALA A 62 9.26 -0.87 -2.73
N ASP A 63 10.17 0.08 -2.89
CA ASP A 63 11.02 0.20 -4.08
C ASP A 63 11.96 -1.01 -4.24
N PHE A 64 12.53 -1.50 -3.13
CA PHE A 64 13.35 -2.70 -3.12
C PHE A 64 12.54 -3.93 -3.56
N PHE A 65 11.38 -4.17 -2.93
CA PHE A 65 10.57 -5.36 -3.24
C PHE A 65 9.95 -5.33 -4.63
N ALA A 66 9.67 -4.15 -5.18
CA ALA A 66 9.27 -4.00 -6.58
C ALA A 66 10.37 -4.47 -7.53
N MET A 67 11.62 -4.05 -7.28
CA MET A 67 12.77 -4.47 -8.10
C MET A 67 13.14 -5.93 -7.88
N ASP A 68 13.08 -6.43 -6.64
CA ASP A 68 13.28 -7.86 -6.33
C ASP A 68 12.29 -8.73 -7.10
N SER A 69 11.00 -8.37 -7.06
CA SER A 69 9.95 -9.10 -7.79
C SER A 69 10.21 -9.11 -9.29
N PHE A 70 10.65 -7.98 -9.85
CA PHE A 70 11.03 -7.88 -11.26
C PHE A 70 12.20 -8.79 -11.64
N ILE A 71 13.29 -8.75 -10.87
CA ILE A 71 14.48 -9.59 -11.11
C ILE A 71 14.16 -11.07 -10.97
N ARG A 72 13.32 -11.44 -9.98
CA ARG A 72 12.88 -12.82 -9.77
C ARG A 72 11.98 -13.33 -10.88
N ALA A 73 11.06 -12.49 -11.38
CA ALA A 73 10.22 -12.84 -12.52
C ALA A 73 11.06 -13.22 -13.74
N LEU A 74 12.10 -12.43 -14.03
CA LEU A 74 13.02 -12.70 -15.14
C LEU A 74 13.90 -13.93 -14.90
N SER A 75 14.54 -14.03 -13.73
CA SER A 75 15.51 -15.11 -13.44
C SER A 75 14.85 -16.49 -13.32
N LEU A 76 13.60 -16.54 -12.86
CA LEU A 76 12.84 -17.79 -12.73
C LEU A 76 11.92 -18.07 -13.92
N ASN A 77 11.84 -17.15 -14.88
CA ASN A 77 10.87 -17.19 -15.98
C ASN A 77 9.42 -17.34 -15.48
N LYS A 78 9.07 -16.51 -14.48
CA LYS A 78 7.79 -16.52 -13.75
C LYS A 78 7.13 -15.14 -13.81
N PRO A 79 6.43 -14.81 -14.92
CA PRO A 79 5.79 -13.49 -15.08
C PRO A 79 4.73 -13.20 -14.01
N GLU A 80 4.15 -14.23 -13.37
CA GLU A 80 3.18 -14.11 -12.28
C GLU A 80 3.72 -13.43 -11.01
N LEU A 81 5.04 -13.26 -10.90
CA LEU A 81 5.65 -12.50 -9.81
C LEU A 81 5.51 -10.98 -9.99
N ILE A 82 5.11 -10.51 -11.17
CA ILE A 82 4.77 -9.10 -11.41
C ILE A 82 3.29 -8.89 -11.09
N GLY A 83 3.01 -8.13 -10.03
CA GLY A 83 1.65 -7.94 -9.54
C GLY A 83 0.79 -6.94 -10.32
N THR A 84 1.39 -6.10 -11.18
CA THR A 84 0.67 -5.07 -11.95
C THR A 84 1.21 -4.95 -13.37
N GLY A 85 0.30 -4.74 -14.33
CA GLY A 85 0.62 -4.64 -15.75
C GLY A 85 0.27 -3.29 -16.40
N PRO A 86 0.40 -3.21 -17.73
CA PRO A 86 0.02 -2.04 -18.51
C PRO A 86 -1.47 -1.68 -18.37
N GLU A 87 -2.35 -2.67 -18.24
CA GLU A 87 -3.79 -2.46 -18.09
C GLU A 87 -4.14 -1.79 -16.75
N ASP A 88 -3.55 -2.25 -15.64
CA ASP A 88 -3.71 -1.61 -14.33
C ASP A 88 -3.23 -0.15 -14.35
N SER A 89 -2.10 0.07 -15.03
CA SER A 89 -1.53 1.40 -15.23
C SER A 89 -2.50 2.30 -16.02
N LEU A 90 -3.10 1.80 -17.10
CA LEU A 90 -4.09 2.53 -17.89
C LEU A 90 -5.33 2.87 -17.06
N ILE A 91 -5.87 1.90 -16.32
CA ILE A 91 -7.06 2.08 -15.47
C ILE A 91 -6.80 3.18 -14.43
N SER A 92 -5.65 3.15 -13.77
CA SER A 92 -5.29 4.17 -12.76
C SER A 92 -5.23 5.60 -13.35
N HIS A 93 -4.72 5.75 -14.58
CA HIS A 93 -4.69 7.05 -15.27
C HIS A 93 -6.09 7.51 -15.66
N ILE A 94 -6.95 6.62 -16.16
CA ILE A 94 -8.34 6.93 -16.50
C ILE A 94 -9.08 7.43 -15.25
N MET A 95 -8.91 6.77 -14.10
CA MET A 95 -9.49 7.20 -12.84
C MET A 95 -9.03 8.61 -12.43
N ALA A 96 -7.72 8.89 -12.56
CA ALA A 96 -7.17 10.21 -12.26
C ALA A 96 -7.80 11.30 -13.15
N PHE A 97 -7.91 11.07 -14.46
CA PHE A 97 -8.52 12.02 -15.39
C PHE A 97 -10.03 12.19 -15.16
N ALA A 98 -10.74 11.11 -14.82
CA ALA A 98 -12.17 11.17 -14.51
C ALA A 98 -12.48 12.00 -13.26
N ALA A 99 -11.53 12.13 -12.32
CA ALA A 99 -11.67 12.96 -11.12
C ALA A 99 -11.43 14.47 -11.36
N GLU A 100 -10.72 14.84 -12.44
CA GLU A 100 -10.37 16.24 -12.73
C GLU A 100 -11.55 17.22 -12.81
N PRO A 101 -12.73 16.87 -13.36
CA PRO A 101 -13.88 17.78 -13.36
C PRO A 101 -14.31 18.22 -11.95
N ALA A 102 -14.16 17.37 -10.93
CA ALA A 102 -14.52 17.70 -9.54
C ALA A 102 -13.54 18.66 -8.86
N ARG A 103 -12.40 18.99 -9.51
CA ARG A 103 -11.39 19.93 -9.01
C ARG A 103 -11.72 21.39 -9.34
N LYS A 104 -12.70 21.64 -10.20
CA LYS A 104 -13.19 22.98 -10.57
C LYS A 104 -14.32 23.41 -9.66
#